data_AF-A0A4S3JEP9-F1
#
_entry.id   AF-A0A4S3JEP9-F1
#
_cell.length_a   1.000
_cell.length_b   1.000
_cell.length_c   1.000
_cell.angle_alpha   90.00
_cell.angle_beta   90.00
_cell.angle_gamma   90.00
#
_symmetry.space_group_name_H-M   'P 1'
#
loop_
_entity.id
_entity.type
_entity.pdbx_description
1 polymer ?
#
loop_
_entity_poly.entity_id
_entity_poly.type
_entity_poly.pdbx_seq_one_letter_code
_entity_poly.pdbx_strand_id
1 'polypeptide(L)'
;MRIDAHTVESLQLLAPGVSRKDAKIVRGLVLGGEAFSAFDDSERTAIWEKLQRTKRLVEVSDCHPTLSTAMRRILRSSEQCLIQTSDTAFRQESASVTEYEDLAYRQIWLYAMRHYPKMAKEPESSNRVAKPGSEKADEVVLHEMAVLARRLGFESPQISELVDQSPDRQIALAALLKARKLDRYRYNNDHMESLISRITDCFQVAVSTNQLSHNSTNTRETTKKDRCGLPRTLSQEQDSHFLFIDQLHIDELVTGGKVSSLFVRQCVYFAFFGKLPSSQRHRGFWGLPSSGVTSGLMSPLFVPNTRHDLDLHIPRDDSSILDDDFATFGQDKQQNELDWRQQNELDKRQKNELDKRRKSELD
;
A
#
# COMPACT_ATOMS: atom_id res chain seq x y z
N MET A 1 -7.09 1.24 21.94
CA MET A 1 -7.43 0.77 20.58
C MET A 1 -8.14 -0.57 20.76
N ARG A 2 -9.31 -0.82 20.13
CA ARG A 2 -10.06 -2.09 20.30
C ARG A 2 -9.48 -3.26 19.48
N ILE A 3 -8.48 -2.97 18.65
CA ILE A 3 -7.73 -3.96 17.88
C ILE A 3 -6.37 -4.09 18.54
N ASP A 4 -5.99 -5.31 18.89
CA ASP A 4 -4.72 -5.67 19.53
C ASP A 4 -3.70 -6.22 18.51
N ALA A 5 -2.45 -6.36 18.92
CA ALA A 5 -1.36 -6.81 18.06
C ALA A 5 -1.53 -8.26 17.58
N HIS A 6 -2.08 -9.14 18.44
CA HIS A 6 -2.34 -10.53 18.09
C HIS A 6 -3.39 -10.62 16.97
N THR A 7 -4.47 -9.84 17.04
CA THR A 7 -5.45 -9.73 15.95
C THR A 7 -4.79 -9.36 14.60
N VAL A 8 -3.81 -8.45 14.61
CA VAL A 8 -3.10 -8.06 13.38
C VAL A 8 -2.19 -9.18 12.88
N GLU A 9 -1.43 -9.82 13.76
CA GLU A 9 -0.50 -10.90 13.43
C GLU A 9 -1.21 -12.16 12.89
N SER A 10 -2.38 -12.50 13.44
CA SER A 10 -3.15 -13.67 13.00
C SER A 10 -3.86 -13.44 11.66
N LEU A 11 -4.12 -12.18 11.28
CA LEU A 11 -4.89 -11.84 10.07
C LEU A 11 -4.03 -11.31 8.93
N GLN A 12 -2.84 -10.79 9.21
CA GLN A 12 -1.93 -10.34 8.16
C GLN A 12 -1.58 -11.50 7.21
N LEU A 13 -1.36 -11.17 5.94
CA LEU A 13 -1.05 -12.12 4.87
C LEU A 13 -2.20 -13.06 4.44
N LEU A 14 -3.40 -12.96 5.03
CA LEU A 14 -4.56 -13.74 4.63
C LEU A 14 -5.50 -12.96 3.68
N ALA A 15 -6.04 -13.63 2.66
CA ALA A 15 -6.90 -13.02 1.65
C ALA A 15 -8.30 -13.69 1.57
N PRO A 16 -9.17 -13.51 2.57
CA PRO A 16 -10.45 -14.23 2.68
C PRO A 16 -11.48 -13.89 1.59
N GLY A 17 -11.31 -12.79 0.86
CA GLY A 17 -12.14 -12.44 -0.29
C GLY A 17 -11.77 -13.18 -1.59
N VAL A 18 -10.62 -13.86 -1.64
CA VAL A 18 -10.08 -14.51 -2.84
C VAL A 18 -9.79 -16.00 -2.59
N SER A 19 -9.12 -16.34 -1.49
CA SER A 19 -8.76 -17.71 -1.11
C SER A 19 -9.82 -18.35 -0.22
N ARG A 20 -10.40 -19.48 -0.66
CA ARG A 20 -11.35 -20.27 0.16
C ARG A 20 -10.70 -20.87 1.41
N LYS A 21 -9.39 -21.16 1.35
CA LYS A 21 -8.62 -21.71 2.48
C LYS A 21 -8.45 -20.62 3.54
N ASP A 22 -8.03 -19.44 3.13
CA ASP A 22 -7.86 -18.28 4.02
C ASP A 22 -9.20 -17.83 4.57
N ALA A 23 -10.27 -17.89 3.76
CA ALA A 23 -11.62 -17.59 4.22
C ALA A 23 -12.05 -18.50 5.38
N LYS A 24 -11.71 -19.80 5.35
CA LYS A 24 -12.00 -20.70 6.48
C LYS A 24 -11.19 -20.34 7.72
N ILE A 25 -9.91 -20.02 7.56
CA ILE A 25 -9.00 -19.65 8.65
C ILE A 25 -9.49 -18.35 9.31
N VAL A 26 -9.65 -17.29 8.52
CA VAL A 26 -10.11 -15.97 9.01
C VAL A 26 -11.51 -16.06 9.62
N ARG A 27 -12.42 -16.84 9.03
CA ARG A 27 -13.75 -17.05 9.63
C ARG A 27 -13.66 -17.68 11.01
N GLY A 28 -12.78 -18.66 11.20
CA GLY A 28 -12.53 -19.28 12.51
C GLY A 28 -11.99 -18.28 13.51
N LEU A 29 -10.94 -17.54 13.12
CA LEU A 29 -10.31 -16.52 13.98
C LEU A 29 -11.29 -15.42 14.40
N VAL A 30 -12.07 -14.89 13.45
CA VAL A 30 -12.98 -13.76 13.69
C VAL A 30 -14.26 -14.21 14.39
N LEU A 31 -14.96 -15.25 13.91
CA LEU A 31 -16.21 -15.68 14.55
C LEU A 31 -15.99 -16.48 15.84
N GLY A 32 -14.79 -17.06 16.02
CA GLY A 32 -14.38 -17.72 17.26
C GLY A 32 -13.89 -16.76 18.35
N GLY A 33 -13.72 -15.47 18.04
CA GLY A 33 -13.30 -14.44 18.99
C GLY A 33 -11.80 -14.40 19.32
N GLU A 34 -10.97 -15.21 18.66
CA GLU A 34 -9.50 -15.15 18.76
C GLU A 34 -8.93 -13.86 18.15
N ALA A 35 -9.53 -13.40 17.05
CA ALA A 35 -9.31 -12.09 16.46
C ALA A 35 -10.48 -11.17 16.81
N PHE A 36 -10.19 -9.88 17.04
CA PHE A 36 -11.18 -8.89 17.49
C PHE A 36 -11.86 -9.27 18.81
N SER A 37 -11.10 -9.79 19.77
CA SER A 37 -11.61 -10.27 21.07
C SER A 37 -12.38 -9.20 21.86
N ALA A 38 -12.06 -7.92 21.66
CA ALA A 38 -12.74 -6.78 22.29
C ALA A 38 -14.07 -6.36 21.61
N PHE A 39 -14.55 -7.11 20.62
CA PHE A 39 -15.81 -6.88 19.90
C PHE A 39 -16.84 -7.96 20.25
N ASP A 40 -18.13 -7.62 20.24
CA ASP A 40 -19.17 -8.63 20.45
C ASP A 40 -19.42 -9.51 19.20
N ASP A 41 -20.22 -10.57 19.35
CA ASP A 41 -20.49 -11.52 18.25
C ASP A 41 -21.15 -10.87 17.02
N SER A 42 -22.00 -9.87 17.23
CA SER A 42 -22.66 -9.15 16.15
C SER A 42 -21.67 -8.26 15.41
N GLU A 43 -20.82 -7.54 16.14
CA GLU A 43 -19.74 -6.74 15.58
C GLU A 43 -18.74 -7.60 14.80
N ARG A 44 -18.32 -8.76 15.34
CA ARG A 44 -17.41 -9.70 14.65
C ARG A 44 -18.02 -10.29 13.39
N THR A 45 -19.31 -10.57 13.37
CA THR A 45 -20.03 -11.00 12.17
C THR A 45 -20.00 -9.92 11.09
N ALA A 46 -20.25 -8.66 11.44
CA ALA A 46 -20.18 -7.54 10.51
C ALA A 46 -18.75 -7.29 9.99
N ILE A 47 -17.74 -7.47 10.84
CA ILE A 47 -16.32 -7.39 10.45
C ILE A 47 -15.99 -8.48 9.43
N TRP A 48 -16.41 -9.72 9.69
CA TRP A 48 -16.21 -10.85 8.77
C TRP A 48 -16.80 -10.57 7.38
N GLU A 49 -18.04 -10.10 7.30
CA GLU A 49 -18.67 -9.78 6.01
C GLU A 49 -17.91 -8.68 5.24
N LYS A 50 -17.36 -7.67 5.94
CA LYS A 50 -16.56 -6.62 5.32
C LYS A 50 -15.22 -7.13 4.78
N LEU A 51 -14.55 -8.01 5.52
CA LEU A 51 -13.29 -8.63 5.10
C LEU A 51 -13.46 -9.43 3.80
N GLN A 52 -14.64 -10.02 3.55
CA GLN A 52 -14.95 -10.74 2.32
C GLN A 52 -15.19 -9.82 1.10
N ARG A 53 -15.70 -8.60 1.32
CA ARG A 53 -16.16 -7.70 0.24
C ARG A 53 -15.09 -6.71 -0.24
N THR A 54 -13.91 -6.67 0.37
CA THR A 54 -12.86 -5.71 0.02
C THR A 54 -12.18 -6.11 -1.29
N LYS A 55 -12.73 -5.62 -2.41
CA LYS A 55 -12.23 -5.83 -3.78
C LYS A 55 -11.15 -4.78 -4.09
N ARG A 56 -9.91 -5.20 -4.22
CA ARG A 56 -8.74 -4.32 -4.44
C ARG A 56 -8.70 -3.77 -5.86
N LEU A 57 -8.03 -2.62 -6.06
CA LEU A 57 -7.74 -2.00 -7.37
C LEU A 57 -6.73 -2.80 -8.23
N VAL A 58 -5.97 -3.70 -7.61
CA VAL A 58 -5.04 -4.61 -8.28
C VAL A 58 -5.35 -6.02 -7.81
N GLU A 59 -5.61 -6.92 -8.76
CA GLU A 59 -5.93 -8.32 -8.49
C GLU A 59 -4.66 -9.06 -8.07
N VAL A 60 -4.56 -9.35 -6.78
CA VAL A 60 -3.53 -10.19 -6.19
C VAL A 60 -3.95 -11.64 -6.45
N SER A 61 -3.13 -12.42 -7.14
CA SER A 61 -3.38 -13.83 -7.46
C SER A 61 -2.35 -14.74 -6.79
N ASP A 62 -2.56 -16.05 -6.80
CA ASP A 62 -1.60 -17.02 -6.26
C ASP A 62 -0.20 -16.90 -6.92
N CYS A 63 -0.14 -16.42 -8.16
CA CYS A 63 1.12 -16.15 -8.88
C CYS A 63 1.76 -14.79 -8.51
N HIS A 64 1.00 -13.88 -7.92
CA HIS A 64 1.41 -12.51 -7.58
C HIS A 64 0.86 -12.12 -6.21
N PRO A 65 1.41 -12.69 -5.12
CA PRO A 65 0.81 -12.60 -3.78
C PRO A 65 0.90 -11.20 -3.16
N THR A 66 1.64 -10.27 -3.77
CA THR A 66 1.81 -8.91 -3.26
C THR A 66 1.34 -7.85 -4.26
N LEU A 67 0.92 -6.70 -3.74
CA LEU A 67 0.62 -5.53 -4.56
C LEU A 67 1.81 -5.13 -5.44
N SER A 68 3.02 -5.27 -4.90
CA SER A 68 4.26 -4.99 -5.63
C SER A 68 4.42 -5.90 -6.85
N THR A 69 4.26 -7.22 -6.68
CA THR A 69 4.34 -8.18 -7.80
C THR A 69 3.23 -7.95 -8.84
N ALA A 70 2.03 -7.61 -8.39
CA ALA A 70 0.91 -7.38 -9.30
C ALA A 70 1.03 -6.04 -10.07
N MET A 71 1.57 -5.00 -9.43
CA MET A 71 1.87 -3.71 -10.10
C MET A 71 3.03 -3.82 -11.10
N ARG A 72 4.08 -4.59 -10.80
CA ARG A 72 5.18 -4.84 -11.76
C ARG A 72 4.69 -5.54 -13.02
N ARG A 73 3.69 -6.42 -12.94
CA ARG A 73 3.13 -7.12 -14.11
C ARG A 73 2.48 -6.17 -15.12
N ILE A 74 1.79 -5.14 -14.62
CA ILE A 74 1.11 -4.16 -15.47
C ILE A 74 2.05 -3.03 -15.91
N LEU A 75 3.30 -3.03 -15.44
CA LEU A 75 4.31 -2.06 -15.81
C LEU A 75 5.01 -2.54 -17.09
N ARG A 76 4.91 -1.76 -18.16
CA ARG A 76 5.67 -2.01 -19.38
C ARG A 76 7.06 -1.40 -19.28
N SER A 77 8.02 -2.03 -19.94
CA SER A 77 9.34 -1.46 -20.17
C SER A 77 9.18 -0.16 -20.95
N SER A 78 9.56 0.97 -20.32
CA SER A 78 9.66 2.26 -20.99
C SER A 78 11.10 2.49 -21.42
N GLU A 79 11.29 3.10 -22.60
CA GLU A 79 12.61 3.57 -23.05
C GLU A 79 13.11 4.76 -22.21
N GLN A 80 12.21 5.41 -21.47
CA GLN A 80 12.49 6.62 -20.71
C GLN A 80 12.01 6.43 -19.26
N CYS A 81 12.95 6.40 -18.31
CA CYS A 81 12.60 6.45 -16.90
C CYS A 81 12.25 7.90 -16.53
N LEU A 82 10.99 8.13 -16.16
CA LEU A 82 10.50 9.45 -15.75
C LEU A 82 10.40 9.53 -14.24
N ILE A 83 10.92 10.63 -13.67
CA ILE A 83 10.80 10.96 -12.25
C ILE A 83 10.02 12.25 -12.11
N GLN A 84 8.89 12.17 -11.43
CA GLN A 84 8.04 13.29 -11.08
C GLN A 84 8.75 14.15 -10.02
N THR A 85 9.03 15.41 -10.35
CA THR A 85 9.73 16.37 -9.48
C THR A 85 8.78 17.40 -8.85
N SER A 86 7.59 17.56 -9.44
CA SER A 86 6.46 18.34 -8.93
C SER A 86 5.15 17.79 -9.50
N ASP A 87 4.00 18.37 -9.15
CA ASP A 87 2.70 17.92 -9.68
C ASP A 87 2.63 17.97 -11.21
N THR A 88 3.34 18.91 -11.85
CA THR A 88 3.29 19.11 -13.31
C THR A 88 4.60 18.78 -14.05
N ALA A 89 5.73 18.66 -13.33
CA ALA A 89 7.04 18.50 -13.94
C ALA A 89 7.63 17.09 -13.75
N PHE A 90 8.38 16.67 -14.77
CA PHE A 90 9.08 15.39 -14.83
C PHE A 90 10.51 15.62 -15.31
N ARG A 91 11.45 14.85 -14.76
CA ARG A 91 12.80 14.71 -15.29
C ARG A 91 12.98 13.31 -15.88
N GLN A 92 13.75 13.23 -16.96
CA GLN A 92 14.16 11.95 -17.53
C GLN A 92 15.44 11.46 -16.85
N GLU A 93 15.52 10.16 -16.60
CA GLU A 93 16.68 9.50 -15.98
C GLU A 93 17.09 8.26 -16.78
N SER A 94 18.39 7.97 -16.77
CA SER A 94 18.91 6.67 -17.20
C SER A 94 18.87 5.72 -16.00
N ALA A 95 18.02 4.70 -16.06
CA ALA A 95 17.91 3.67 -15.03
C ALA A 95 17.89 2.29 -15.68
N SER A 96 18.41 1.28 -14.98
CA SER A 96 18.19 -0.11 -15.37
C SER A 96 16.71 -0.48 -15.24
N VAL A 97 16.29 -1.60 -15.84
CA VAL A 97 14.89 -2.06 -15.79
C VAL A 97 14.41 -2.22 -14.35
N THR A 98 15.22 -2.83 -13.49
CA THR A 98 14.86 -3.05 -12.07
C THR A 98 14.77 -1.75 -11.27
N GLU A 99 15.64 -0.79 -11.54
CA GLU A 99 15.58 0.53 -10.92
C GLU A 99 14.36 1.32 -11.39
N TYR A 100 14.06 1.29 -12.68
CA TYR A 100 12.86 1.89 -13.25
C TYR A 100 11.59 1.33 -12.61
N GLU A 101 11.48 0.01 -12.48
CA GLU A 101 10.33 -0.62 -11.85
C GLU A 101 10.12 -0.17 -10.41
N ASP A 102 11.20 -0.09 -9.64
CA ASP A 102 11.17 0.36 -8.25
C ASP A 102 10.79 1.84 -8.14
N LEU A 103 11.37 2.70 -8.98
CA LEU A 103 11.09 4.14 -9.02
C LEU A 103 9.65 4.42 -9.47
N ALA A 104 9.14 3.71 -10.49
CA ALA A 104 7.76 3.82 -10.95
C ALA A 104 6.77 3.42 -9.84
N TYR A 105 7.03 2.29 -9.16
CA TYR A 105 6.22 1.82 -8.05
C TYR A 105 6.19 2.81 -6.88
N ARG A 106 7.36 3.34 -6.48
CA ARG A 106 7.47 4.35 -5.41
C ARG A 106 6.72 5.63 -5.74
N GLN A 107 6.75 6.09 -6.99
CA GLN A 107 6.06 7.33 -7.40
C GLN A 107 4.54 7.23 -7.26
N ILE A 108 3.94 6.07 -7.56
CA ILE A 108 2.50 5.84 -7.34
C ILE A 108 2.15 5.90 -5.85
N TRP A 109 2.98 5.31 -5.00
CA TRP A 109 2.81 5.40 -3.55
C TRP A 109 2.98 6.81 -3.01
N LEU A 110 3.97 7.56 -3.52
CA LEU A 110 4.17 8.95 -3.15
C LEU A 110 3.00 9.83 -3.58
N TYR A 111 2.42 9.59 -4.76
CA TYR A 111 1.18 10.24 -5.18
C TYR A 111 0.05 9.96 -4.20
N ALA A 112 -0.20 8.67 -3.87
CA ALA A 112 -1.21 8.31 -2.89
C ALA A 112 -0.95 8.98 -1.53
N MET A 113 0.30 9.01 -1.08
CA MET A 113 0.72 9.68 0.14
C MET A 113 0.44 11.20 0.13
N ARG A 114 0.50 11.88 -1.02
CA ARG A 114 0.14 13.31 -1.18
C ARG A 114 -1.35 13.55 -1.14
N HIS A 115 -2.13 12.67 -1.77
CA HIS A 115 -3.54 12.95 -2.04
C HIS A 115 -4.54 12.05 -1.29
N TYR A 116 -4.07 11.14 -0.41
CA TYR A 116 -4.95 10.19 0.30
C TYR A 116 -6.21 10.80 0.94
N PRO A 117 -6.22 12.03 1.51
CA PRO A 117 -7.43 12.58 2.10
C PRO A 117 -8.54 12.80 1.07
N LYS A 118 -8.16 13.09 -0.18
CA LYS A 118 -9.05 13.32 -1.32
C LYS A 118 -9.39 12.04 -2.09
N MET A 119 -8.68 10.95 -1.83
CA MET A 119 -8.86 9.67 -2.53
C MET A 119 -9.78 8.68 -1.79
N ALA A 120 -10.09 8.94 -0.51
CA ALA A 120 -10.89 8.03 0.30
C ALA A 120 -12.35 8.00 -0.16
N LYS A 121 -12.89 6.79 -0.37
CA LYS A 121 -14.30 6.58 -0.72
C LYS A 121 -15.21 6.92 0.47
N GLU A 122 -16.44 7.36 0.17
CA GLU A 122 -17.48 7.54 1.18
C GLU A 122 -17.67 6.26 2.02
N PRO A 123 -17.85 6.36 3.35
CA PRO A 123 -18.25 5.23 4.15
C PRO A 123 -19.69 4.81 3.79
N GLU A 124 -19.86 3.59 3.28
CA GLU A 124 -21.15 2.95 2.96
C GLU A 124 -21.99 2.60 4.21
N SER A 125 -22.18 3.56 5.15
CA SER A 125 -23.02 3.34 6.33
C SER A 125 -24.24 4.26 6.31
N SER A 126 -25.41 3.65 6.09
CA SER A 126 -26.74 4.28 6.10
C SER A 126 -27.20 4.83 7.47
N ASN A 127 -26.35 4.77 8.50
CA ASN A 127 -26.70 5.17 9.87
C ASN A 127 -25.83 6.34 10.35
N ARG A 128 -26.12 7.56 9.87
CA ARG A 128 -25.55 8.78 10.48
C ARG A 128 -26.64 9.86 10.66
N VAL A 129 -26.86 10.24 11.91
CA VAL A 129 -27.80 11.32 12.34
C VAL A 129 -27.19 12.72 12.16
N ALA A 130 -25.91 12.82 11.84
CA ALA A 130 -25.26 14.04 11.37
C ALA A 130 -24.43 13.71 10.13
N LYS A 131 -24.50 14.55 9.09
CA LYS A 131 -23.61 14.49 7.91
C LYS A 131 -22.23 15.00 8.32
N PRO A 132 -21.18 14.17 8.48
CA PRO A 132 -19.86 14.67 8.14
C PRO A 132 -19.83 14.86 6.61
N GLY A 133 -19.24 15.94 6.12
CA GLY A 133 -19.08 16.18 4.69
C GLY A 133 -18.17 15.12 4.06
N SER A 134 -18.73 13.94 3.76
CA SER A 134 -18.08 12.94 2.92
C SER A 134 -18.22 13.41 1.49
N GLU A 135 -17.28 14.23 1.06
CA GLU A 135 -17.10 14.53 -0.35
C GLU A 135 -16.69 13.20 -1.02
N LYS A 136 -17.33 12.84 -2.13
CA LYS A 136 -16.90 11.72 -2.98
C LYS A 136 -15.40 11.87 -3.26
N ALA A 137 -14.70 10.75 -3.48
CA ALA A 137 -13.31 10.79 -3.89
C ALA A 137 -13.14 11.78 -5.06
N ASP A 138 -12.17 12.68 -4.94
CA ASP A 138 -11.94 13.77 -5.88
C ASP A 138 -11.57 13.17 -7.24
N GLU A 139 -12.48 13.31 -8.21
CA GLU A 139 -12.36 12.75 -9.55
C GLU A 139 -11.11 13.30 -10.27
N VAL A 140 -10.72 14.55 -9.97
CA VAL A 140 -9.49 15.15 -10.52
C VAL A 140 -8.26 14.43 -10.02
N VAL A 141 -8.18 14.20 -8.71
CA VAL A 141 -7.06 13.49 -8.10
C VAL A 141 -6.94 12.05 -8.62
N LEU A 142 -8.06 11.37 -8.83
CA LEU A 142 -8.06 10.00 -9.37
C LEU A 142 -7.64 9.97 -10.85
N HIS A 143 -8.14 10.91 -11.64
CA HIS A 143 -7.74 11.06 -13.04
C HIS A 143 -6.24 11.37 -13.16
N GLU A 144 -5.73 12.32 -12.39
CA GLU A 144 -4.30 12.68 -12.37
C GLU A 144 -3.41 11.51 -11.93
N MET A 145 -3.86 10.67 -10.98
CA MET A 145 -3.16 9.45 -10.61
C MET A 145 -3.07 8.48 -11.78
N ALA A 146 -4.15 8.31 -12.54
CA ALA A 146 -4.20 7.44 -13.70
C ALA A 146 -3.31 7.97 -14.84
N VAL A 147 -3.29 9.29 -15.05
CA VAL A 147 -2.37 9.95 -15.99
C VAL A 147 -0.92 9.72 -15.59
N LEU A 148 -0.59 9.89 -14.30
CA LEU A 148 0.75 9.59 -13.78
C LEU A 148 1.11 8.12 -14.00
N ALA A 149 0.21 7.19 -13.65
CA ALA A 149 0.43 5.76 -13.84
C ALA A 149 0.72 5.42 -15.30
N ARG A 150 -0.07 5.93 -16.24
CA ARG A 150 0.16 5.72 -17.67
C ARG A 150 1.49 6.32 -18.14
N ARG A 151 1.87 7.52 -17.67
CA ARG A 151 3.16 8.14 -17.98
C ARG A 151 4.35 7.34 -17.45
N LEU A 152 4.18 6.71 -16.29
CA LEU A 152 5.17 5.81 -15.69
C LEU A 152 5.15 4.41 -16.31
N GLY A 153 4.36 4.15 -17.36
CA GLY A 153 4.32 2.88 -18.08
C GLY A 153 3.38 1.82 -17.49
N PHE A 154 2.56 2.15 -16.50
CA PHE A 154 1.54 1.23 -16.00
C PHE A 154 0.34 1.17 -16.95
N GLU A 155 -0.07 -0.04 -17.32
CA GLU A 155 -1.18 -0.29 -18.23
C GLU A 155 -2.19 -1.28 -17.68
N SER A 156 -3.43 -0.83 -17.56
CA SER A 156 -4.57 -1.69 -17.25
C SER A 156 -5.84 -1.07 -17.84
N PRO A 157 -6.89 -1.88 -18.08
CA PRO A 157 -8.19 -1.35 -18.53
C PRO A 157 -8.73 -0.24 -17.62
N GLN A 158 -8.52 -0.36 -16.31
CA GLN A 158 -8.96 0.62 -15.31
C GLN A 158 -8.18 1.94 -15.39
N ILE A 159 -6.87 1.87 -15.65
CA ILE A 159 -6.06 3.07 -15.90
C ILE A 159 -6.57 3.76 -17.17
N SER A 160 -6.79 3.01 -18.26
CA SER A 160 -7.31 3.57 -19.50
C SER A 160 -8.67 4.24 -19.28
N GLU A 161 -9.60 3.55 -18.61
CA GLU A 161 -10.93 4.08 -18.28
C GLU A 161 -10.87 5.39 -17.48
N LEU A 162 -10.05 5.44 -16.41
CA LEU A 162 -9.89 6.65 -15.60
C LEU A 162 -9.25 7.81 -16.37
N VAL A 163 -8.33 7.51 -17.30
CA VAL A 163 -7.76 8.55 -18.14
C VAL A 163 -8.77 9.04 -19.20
N ASP A 164 -9.60 8.16 -19.73
CA ASP A 164 -10.64 8.55 -20.68
C ASP A 164 -11.72 9.43 -20.02
N GLN A 165 -11.97 9.24 -18.72
CA GLN A 165 -12.89 10.04 -17.91
C GLN A 165 -12.29 11.36 -17.41
N SER A 166 -11.62 12.12 -18.28
CA SER A 166 -11.03 13.41 -17.92
C SER A 166 -12.07 14.40 -17.34
N PRO A 167 -11.85 14.94 -16.12
CA PRO A 167 -12.73 15.95 -15.52
C PRO A 167 -12.89 17.20 -16.38
N ASP A 168 -11.80 17.67 -17.00
CA ASP A 168 -11.82 18.83 -17.90
C ASP A 168 -12.71 18.58 -19.11
N ARG A 169 -12.64 17.39 -19.71
CA ARG A 169 -13.51 16.99 -20.83
C ARG A 169 -14.97 16.93 -20.40
N GLN A 170 -15.24 16.44 -19.19
CA GLN A 170 -16.60 16.42 -18.61
C GLN A 170 -17.13 17.84 -18.36
N ILE A 171 -16.30 18.75 -17.84
CA ILE A 171 -16.64 20.17 -17.65
C ILE A 171 -16.92 20.83 -19.00
N ALA A 172 -16.08 20.61 -20.00
CA ALA A 172 -16.26 21.14 -21.35
C ALA A 172 -17.57 20.64 -22.00
N LEU A 173 -17.85 19.34 -21.92
CA LEU A 173 -19.10 18.75 -22.38
C LEU A 173 -20.30 19.34 -21.64
N ALA A 174 -20.25 19.40 -20.31
CA ALA A 174 -21.31 19.97 -19.49
C ALA A 174 -21.56 21.46 -19.83
N ALA A 175 -20.50 22.23 -20.09
CA ALA A 175 -20.59 23.63 -20.50
C ALA A 175 -21.31 23.78 -21.85
N LEU A 176 -20.98 22.96 -22.86
CA LEU A 176 -21.64 22.95 -24.17
C LEU A 176 -23.14 22.64 -24.04
N LEU A 177 -23.47 21.57 -23.30
CA LEU A 177 -24.86 21.12 -23.11
C LEU A 177 -25.68 22.10 -22.26
N LYS A 178 -25.05 22.78 -21.31
CA LYS A 178 -25.70 23.81 -20.48
C LYS A 178 -25.91 25.12 -21.24
N ALA A 179 -24.96 25.50 -22.09
CA ALA A 179 -25.04 26.73 -22.88
C ALA A 179 -26.09 26.67 -23.99
N ARG A 180 -26.39 25.49 -24.54
CA ARG A 180 -27.38 25.28 -25.60
C ARG A 180 -28.27 24.08 -25.30
N LYS A 181 -29.57 24.33 -25.15
CA LYS A 181 -30.55 23.27 -24.88
C LYS A 181 -30.69 22.34 -26.09
N LEU A 182 -30.65 21.04 -25.81
CA LEU A 182 -30.66 19.97 -26.83
C LEU A 182 -31.99 19.82 -27.59
N ASP A 183 -33.07 20.45 -27.11
CA ASP A 183 -34.36 20.52 -27.80
C ASP A 183 -34.33 21.43 -29.03
N ARG A 184 -33.37 22.38 -29.08
CA ARG A 184 -33.28 23.40 -30.14
C ARG A 184 -31.96 23.40 -30.90
N TYR A 185 -30.91 22.81 -30.31
CA TYR A 185 -29.57 22.82 -30.87
C TYR A 185 -28.98 21.42 -30.81
N ARG A 186 -28.34 20.99 -31.91
CA ARG A 186 -27.63 19.71 -31.98
C ARG A 186 -26.18 19.97 -32.37
N TYR A 187 -25.28 19.28 -31.70
CA TYR A 187 -23.89 19.14 -32.13
C TYR A 187 -23.76 17.82 -32.88
N ASN A 188 -23.10 17.83 -34.04
CA ASN A 188 -22.68 16.59 -34.69
C ASN A 188 -21.59 15.93 -33.84
N ASN A 189 -21.54 14.59 -33.78
CA ASN A 189 -20.58 13.87 -32.95
C ASN A 189 -19.12 14.28 -33.26
N ASP A 190 -18.77 14.36 -34.54
CA ASP A 190 -17.41 14.76 -34.97
C ASP A 190 -17.07 16.20 -34.55
N HIS A 191 -18.06 17.10 -34.51
CA HIS A 191 -17.87 18.47 -34.05
C HIS A 191 -17.86 18.59 -32.52
N MET A 192 -18.61 17.73 -31.81
CA MET A 192 -18.67 17.74 -30.35
C MET A 192 -17.30 17.44 -29.76
N GLU A 193 -16.62 16.42 -30.26
CA GLU A 193 -15.26 16.07 -29.81
C GLU A 193 -14.25 17.19 -30.07
N SER A 194 -14.29 17.80 -31.26
CA SER A 194 -13.43 18.95 -31.58
C SER A 194 -13.70 20.15 -30.66
N LEU A 195 -14.96 20.43 -30.33
CA LEU A 195 -15.33 21.51 -29.41
C LEU A 195 -14.88 21.23 -27.97
N ILE A 196 -15.04 20.00 -27.49
CA ILE A 196 -14.55 19.57 -26.17
C ILE A 196 -13.04 19.76 -26.10
N SER A 197 -12.31 19.32 -27.13
CA SER A 197 -10.85 19.50 -27.22
C SER A 197 -10.48 20.98 -27.13
N ARG A 198 -11.11 21.85 -27.95
CA ARG A 198 -10.81 23.29 -27.96
C ARG A 198 -11.05 23.99 -26.62
N ILE A 199 -12.11 23.61 -25.90
CA ILE A 199 -12.39 24.15 -24.56
C ILE A 199 -11.34 23.63 -23.57
N THR A 200 -11.02 22.34 -23.63
CA THR A 200 -9.99 21.73 -22.78
C THR A 200 -8.62 22.39 -23.01
N ASP A 201 -8.26 22.68 -24.27
CA ASP A 201 -7.03 23.38 -24.62
C ASP A 201 -6.95 24.78 -23.97
N CYS A 202 -8.09 25.45 -23.78
CA CYS A 202 -8.14 26.72 -23.07
C CYS A 202 -7.80 26.56 -21.57
N PHE A 203 -8.18 25.45 -20.94
CA PHE A 203 -7.82 25.18 -19.54
C PHE A 203 -6.31 24.96 -19.38
N GLN A 204 -5.67 24.35 -20.38
CA GLN A 204 -4.22 24.06 -20.36
C GLN A 204 -3.34 25.32 -20.47
N VAL A 205 -3.91 26.49 -20.78
CA VAL A 205 -3.18 27.77 -20.76
C VAL A 205 -2.89 28.25 -19.33
N ALA A 206 -3.56 27.68 -18.32
CA ALA A 206 -3.35 28.03 -16.93
C ALA A 206 -1.91 27.74 -16.48
N VAL A 207 -1.26 28.74 -15.88
CA VAL A 207 0.08 28.59 -15.31
C VAL A 207 -0.04 28.30 -13.82
N SER A 208 0.67 27.28 -13.34
CA SER A 208 0.72 26.96 -11.92
C SER A 208 1.29 28.13 -11.11
N THR A 209 0.57 28.54 -10.07
CA THR A 209 1.03 29.57 -9.12
C THR A 209 1.92 28.99 -8.02
N ASN A 210 2.06 27.67 -7.95
CA ASN A 210 2.87 26.99 -6.94
C ASN A 210 4.36 27.11 -7.26
N GLN A 211 4.89 28.34 -7.20
CA GLN A 211 6.31 28.53 -6.99
C GLN A 211 6.62 28.06 -5.58
N LEU A 212 7.32 26.93 -5.47
CA LEU A 212 7.98 26.47 -4.26
C LEU A 212 8.86 27.61 -3.76
N SER A 213 8.34 28.43 -2.85
CA SER A 213 9.19 29.29 -2.07
C SER A 213 10.04 28.35 -1.22
N HIS A 214 11.33 28.28 -1.52
CA HIS A 214 12.38 27.66 -0.70
C HIS A 214 12.54 28.41 0.63
N ASN A 215 11.42 28.81 1.25
CA ASN A 215 11.41 29.33 2.59
C ASN A 215 11.58 28.13 3.50
N SER A 216 12.86 27.85 3.77
CA SER A 216 13.40 27.26 4.98
C SER A 216 12.26 26.87 5.92
N THR A 217 11.86 25.60 5.82
CA THR A 217 10.79 25.04 6.62
C THR A 217 11.21 25.27 8.07
N ASN A 218 10.65 26.31 8.69
CA ASN A 218 10.77 26.57 10.11
C ASN A 218 9.96 25.45 10.78
N THR A 219 10.56 24.26 10.78
CA THR A 219 9.80 23.05 10.96
C THR A 219 9.59 22.90 12.45
N ARG A 220 8.37 23.24 12.89
CA ARG A 220 7.97 23.04 14.27
C ARG A 220 8.16 21.57 14.63
N GLU A 221 8.75 21.34 15.80
CA GLU A 221 8.92 19.99 16.29
C GLU A 221 7.54 19.36 16.49
N THR A 222 7.37 18.17 15.93
CA THR A 222 6.14 17.40 16.08
C THR A 222 6.13 16.66 17.41
N THR A 223 4.97 16.64 18.08
CA THR A 223 4.83 15.98 19.37
C THR A 223 4.93 14.46 19.21
N LYS A 224 5.29 13.73 20.26
CA LYS A 224 5.43 12.26 20.20
C LYS A 224 4.15 11.56 19.72
N LYS A 225 2.97 12.07 20.09
CA LYS A 225 1.68 11.49 19.68
C LYS A 225 1.38 11.70 18.20
N ASP A 226 1.95 12.74 17.59
CA ASP A 226 1.75 13.10 16.18
C ASP A 226 2.77 12.43 15.24
N ARG A 227 3.69 11.61 15.79
CA ARG A 227 4.68 10.84 15.02
C ARG A 227 4.13 9.51 14.51
N CYS A 228 2.91 9.15 14.89
CA CYS A 228 2.27 7.89 14.51
C CYS A 228 0.84 8.12 14.03
N GLY A 229 0.32 7.18 13.24
CA GLY A 229 -1.01 7.27 12.64
C GLY A 229 -1.07 8.21 11.45
N LEU A 230 -2.28 8.72 11.18
CA LEU A 230 -2.52 9.63 10.06
C LEU A 230 -1.99 11.04 10.40
N PRO A 231 -1.27 11.69 9.46
CA PRO A 231 -0.82 13.06 9.65
C PRO A 231 -2.01 14.01 9.77
N ARG A 232 -1.85 15.04 10.60
CA ARG A 232 -2.82 16.15 10.74
C ARG A 232 -2.99 16.88 9.41
N THR A 233 -4.18 17.40 9.15
CA THR A 233 -4.54 18.08 7.88
C THR A 233 -3.54 19.18 7.49
N LEU A 234 -3.20 20.10 8.41
CA LEU A 234 -2.25 21.17 8.12
C LEU A 234 -0.85 20.66 7.80
N SER A 235 -0.38 19.63 8.53
CA SER A 235 0.91 18.99 8.24
C SER A 235 0.87 18.26 6.90
N GLN A 236 -0.25 17.61 6.56
CA GLN A 236 -0.43 16.96 5.26
C GLN A 236 -0.36 17.98 4.12
N GLU A 237 -1.07 19.09 4.23
CA GLU A 237 -1.06 20.16 3.21
C GLU A 237 0.36 20.68 2.99
N GLN A 238 1.07 21.02 4.06
CA GLN A 238 2.46 21.49 4.00
C GLN A 238 3.44 20.45 3.47
N ASP A 239 3.42 19.24 4.02
CA ASP A 239 4.37 18.19 3.71
C ASP A 239 4.16 17.66 2.27
N SER A 240 2.93 17.72 1.74
CA SER A 240 2.56 17.17 0.42
C SER A 240 3.45 17.67 -0.72
N HIS A 241 3.83 18.95 -0.68
CA HIS A 241 4.71 19.57 -1.67
C HIS A 241 6.15 19.03 -1.69
N PHE A 242 6.54 18.24 -0.69
CA PHE A 242 7.88 17.65 -0.54
C PHE A 242 7.87 16.12 -0.68
N LEU A 243 6.71 15.49 -0.87
CA LEU A 243 6.59 14.03 -0.99
C LEU A 243 6.86 13.57 -2.43
N PHE A 244 8.05 13.89 -2.93
CA PHE A 244 8.59 13.45 -4.21
C PHE A 244 9.92 12.73 -3.96
N ILE A 245 10.35 11.89 -4.91
CA ILE A 245 11.52 11.03 -4.70
C ILE A 245 12.76 11.86 -4.35
N ASP A 246 13.05 12.88 -5.14
CA ASP A 246 14.27 13.66 -4.99
C ASP A 246 14.29 14.39 -3.63
N GLN A 247 13.17 15.01 -3.25
CA GLN A 247 13.00 15.77 -2.01
C GLN A 247 13.10 14.88 -0.76
N LEU A 248 12.50 13.69 -0.78
CA LEU A 248 12.57 12.75 0.35
C LEU A 248 13.94 12.12 0.51
N HIS A 249 14.81 12.15 -0.50
CA HIS A 249 16.17 11.60 -0.41
C HIS A 249 17.23 12.66 -0.13
N ILE A 250 16.83 13.90 0.15
CA ILE A 250 17.73 14.94 0.67
C ILE A 250 18.15 14.52 2.10
N ASP A 251 19.45 14.26 2.29
CA ASP A 251 20.01 13.81 3.57
C ASP A 251 19.90 14.90 4.68
N GLU A 252 19.61 16.15 4.30
CA GLU A 252 19.56 17.35 5.16
C GLU A 252 18.22 17.62 5.87
N LEU A 253 17.22 16.74 5.74
CA LEU A 253 15.89 16.95 6.33
C LEU A 253 15.87 16.97 7.87
N VAL A 254 16.97 16.58 8.53
CA VAL A 254 17.18 16.78 9.97
C VAL A 254 17.77 18.17 10.22
N THR A 255 16.98 19.20 9.98
CA THR A 255 17.41 20.58 10.27
C THR A 255 17.36 20.82 11.79
N GLY A 256 18.50 20.83 12.46
CA GLY A 256 18.63 21.32 13.84
C GLY A 256 18.18 20.38 14.96
N GLY A 257 18.20 19.05 14.74
CA GLY A 257 17.96 18.04 15.78
C GLY A 257 16.51 17.89 16.26
N LYS A 258 15.55 18.54 15.60
CA LYS A 258 14.11 18.44 15.88
C LYS A 258 13.44 17.48 14.91
N VAL A 259 12.49 16.68 15.42
CA VAL A 259 11.70 15.77 14.59
C VAL A 259 10.52 16.54 13.99
N SER A 260 10.52 16.74 12.69
CA SER A 260 9.42 17.36 11.95
C SER A 260 8.35 16.37 11.49
N SER A 261 7.18 16.87 11.09
CA SER A 261 6.17 16.05 10.40
C SER A 261 6.71 15.47 9.09
N LEU A 262 7.40 16.30 8.28
CA LEU A 262 8.03 15.85 7.04
C LEU A 262 9.09 14.76 7.28
N PHE A 263 9.90 14.88 8.33
CA PHE A 263 10.86 13.83 8.70
C PHE A 263 10.16 12.53 9.09
N VAL A 264 9.04 12.59 9.83
CA VAL A 264 8.22 11.40 10.12
C VAL A 264 7.72 10.76 8.81
N ARG A 265 7.26 11.57 7.85
CA ARG A 265 6.84 11.09 6.52
C ARG A 265 7.98 10.38 5.76
N GLN A 266 9.18 10.95 5.82
CA GLN A 266 10.40 10.37 5.25
C GLN A 266 10.74 9.03 5.91
N CYS A 267 10.68 8.95 7.25
CA CYS A 267 10.91 7.70 7.98
C CYS A 267 9.89 6.62 7.61
N VAL A 268 8.61 6.96 7.52
CA VAL A 268 7.56 6.03 7.08
C VAL A 268 7.87 5.52 5.68
N TYR A 269 8.18 6.42 4.74
CA TYR A 269 8.58 6.04 3.39
C TYR A 269 9.79 5.08 3.39
N PHE A 270 10.87 5.40 4.12
CA PHE A 270 12.04 4.53 4.21
C PHE A 270 11.77 3.20 4.91
N ALA A 271 10.83 3.12 5.85
CA ALA A 271 10.46 1.87 6.48
C ALA A 271 9.83 0.87 5.50
N PHE A 272 9.04 1.37 4.53
CA PHE A 272 8.40 0.52 3.52
C PHE A 272 9.28 0.25 2.29
N PHE A 273 10.06 1.24 1.85
CA PHE A 273 10.77 1.17 0.58
C PHE A 273 12.30 1.20 0.72
N GLY A 274 12.84 1.60 1.87
CA GLY A 274 14.28 1.82 2.05
C GLY A 274 14.80 3.06 1.31
N LYS A 275 16.07 3.40 1.56
CA LYS A 275 16.78 4.50 0.88
C LYS A 275 17.28 4.06 -0.50
N LEU A 276 17.24 4.97 -1.47
CA LEU A 276 17.91 4.75 -2.74
C LEU A 276 19.45 4.69 -2.58
N PRO A 277 20.17 3.94 -3.43
CA PRO A 277 21.63 3.95 -3.49
C PRO A 277 22.18 5.35 -3.69
N SER A 278 23.36 5.65 -3.11
CA SER A 278 23.97 6.98 -3.17
C SER A 278 24.20 7.48 -4.61
N SER A 279 24.40 6.58 -5.57
CA SER A 279 24.55 6.88 -7.01
C SER A 279 23.30 7.49 -7.65
N GLN A 280 22.12 7.31 -7.04
CA GLN A 280 20.85 7.88 -7.49
C GLN A 280 20.48 9.17 -6.73
N ARG A 281 20.98 9.36 -5.50
CA ARG A 281 20.69 10.56 -4.68
C ARG A 281 21.30 11.85 -5.24
N HIS A 282 22.45 11.76 -5.91
CA HIS A 282 23.18 12.92 -6.41
C HIS A 282 22.81 13.36 -7.83
N ARG A 283 21.99 12.60 -8.55
CA ARG A 283 21.63 12.92 -9.95
C ARG A 283 20.65 14.09 -10.09
N GLY A 284 19.97 14.49 -9.01
CA GLY A 284 18.99 15.57 -9.00
C GLY A 284 19.54 16.98 -8.74
N PHE A 285 20.84 17.16 -8.46
CA PHE A 285 21.37 18.41 -7.89
C PHE A 285 22.64 18.92 -8.61
N TRP A 286 22.53 19.27 -9.89
CA TRP A 286 23.57 20.08 -10.55
C TRP A 286 23.50 21.52 -10.00
N GLY A 287 24.12 21.78 -8.84
CA GLY A 287 24.03 23.11 -8.24
C GLY A 287 24.93 23.49 -7.05
N LEU A 288 25.62 22.59 -6.35
CA LEU A 288 26.57 23.00 -5.30
C LEU A 288 27.81 22.09 -5.19
N PRO A 289 29.00 22.66 -4.91
CA PRO A 289 30.22 21.88 -4.75
C PRO A 289 30.20 21.08 -3.45
N SER A 290 30.34 19.76 -3.59
CA SER A 290 30.49 18.81 -2.49
C SER A 290 31.73 19.16 -1.66
N SER A 291 31.52 19.69 -0.46
CA SER A 291 32.53 19.71 0.59
C SER A 291 32.39 18.40 1.37
N GLY A 292 33.42 17.57 1.28
CA GLY A 292 33.38 16.20 1.76
C GLY A 292 33.39 16.02 3.27
N VAL A 293 33.47 14.74 3.64
CA VAL A 293 33.86 14.16 4.94
C VAL A 293 32.68 13.81 5.87
N THR A 294 32.16 12.58 5.78
CA THR A 294 32.42 11.48 6.75
C THR A 294 31.42 10.32 6.66
N SER A 295 31.99 9.13 6.85
CA SER A 295 31.48 7.92 7.54
C SER A 295 30.06 7.43 7.33
N GLY A 296 29.99 6.20 6.82
CA GLY A 296 28.77 5.41 6.69
C GLY A 296 27.99 5.30 8.00
N LEU A 297 26.72 5.66 7.92
CA LEU A 297 25.70 5.31 8.90
C LEU A 297 24.87 4.17 8.32
N MET A 298 25.22 2.95 8.71
CA MET A 298 24.39 1.77 8.52
C MET A 298 23.16 1.84 9.43
N SER A 299 22.05 1.29 8.96
CA SER A 299 20.77 1.21 9.68
C SER A 299 20.93 0.54 11.07
N PRO A 300 20.34 1.09 12.15
CA PRO A 300 20.51 0.54 13.51
C PRO A 300 19.64 -0.69 13.82
N LEU A 301 19.10 -1.37 12.81
CA LEU A 301 18.16 -2.49 13.01
C LEU A 301 18.70 -3.88 12.65
N PHE A 302 19.93 -3.98 12.16
CA PHE A 302 20.59 -5.27 11.94
C PHE A 302 22.07 -5.15 12.28
N VAL A 303 22.52 -5.91 13.28
CA VAL A 303 23.96 -6.09 13.58
C VAL A 303 24.43 -7.34 12.85
N PRO A 304 25.31 -7.26 11.85
CA PRO A 304 25.99 -8.43 11.32
C PRO A 304 27.03 -8.88 12.35
N ASN A 305 26.93 -10.13 12.80
CA ASN A 305 27.92 -10.74 13.66
C ASN A 305 29.14 -11.12 12.79
N THR A 306 30.07 -10.19 12.57
CA THR A 306 31.36 -10.52 11.94
C THR A 306 32.37 -10.84 13.03
N ARG A 307 32.45 -12.11 13.42
CA ARG A 307 33.66 -12.65 14.04
C ARG A 307 34.55 -13.19 12.92
N HIS A 308 35.81 -12.75 12.96
CA HIS A 308 36.88 -13.12 12.06
C HIS A 308 37.18 -14.61 12.13
N ASP A 309 37.19 -15.29 10.99
CA ASP A 309 37.89 -16.56 10.83
C ASP A 309 39.24 -16.30 10.15
N LEU A 310 40.30 -16.41 10.94
CA LEU A 310 41.63 -16.76 10.45
C LEU A 310 41.82 -18.25 10.77
N ASP A 311 42.06 -19.05 9.73
CA ASP A 311 42.50 -20.44 9.79
C ASP A 311 43.68 -20.62 10.76
N LEU A 312 43.64 -21.64 11.61
CA LEU A 312 44.82 -22.38 12.06
C LEU A 312 44.43 -23.78 12.58
N HIS A 313 45.29 -24.73 12.24
CA HIS A 313 45.16 -26.19 12.30
C HIS A 313 45.04 -26.84 13.69
N ILE A 314 44.52 -28.07 13.66
CA ILE A 314 44.17 -29.09 14.67
C ILE A 314 45.38 -29.53 15.54
N PRO A 315 45.16 -30.01 16.78
CA PRO A 315 45.33 -31.45 17.04
C PRO A 315 44.21 -32.08 17.90
N ARG A 316 43.97 -33.38 17.63
CA ARG A 316 43.09 -34.32 18.33
C ARG A 316 43.52 -34.52 19.78
N ASP A 317 42.56 -34.70 20.70
CA ASP A 317 42.58 -35.87 21.59
C ASP A 317 41.18 -36.22 22.14
N ASP A 318 41.09 -37.50 22.49
CA ASP A 318 39.95 -38.36 22.81
C ASP A 318 39.37 -38.12 24.21
N SER A 319 38.04 -38.20 24.37
CA SER A 319 37.34 -38.94 25.44
C SER A 319 35.85 -38.57 25.53
N SER A 320 35.05 -39.64 25.62
CA SER A 320 33.61 -39.78 25.78
C SER A 320 33.00 -39.16 27.03
N ILE A 321 31.73 -38.75 26.98
CA ILE A 321 30.65 -38.92 27.99
C ILE A 321 29.30 -38.47 27.35
N LEU A 322 28.35 -39.42 27.21
CA LEU A 322 26.89 -39.42 27.52
C LEU A 322 26.10 -38.09 27.43
N ASP A 323 24.86 -37.93 26.95
CA ASP A 323 23.70 -38.78 26.59
C ASP A 323 22.79 -37.88 25.69
N ASP A 324 22.18 -38.40 24.63
CA ASP A 324 20.74 -38.76 24.54
C ASP A 324 19.77 -37.58 24.74
N ASP A 325 19.32 -36.95 23.63
CA ASP A 325 18.11 -36.07 23.62
C ASP A 325 17.64 -35.64 22.21
N PHE A 326 17.62 -36.55 21.22
CA PHE A 326 17.12 -36.21 19.87
C PHE A 326 16.07 -37.16 19.27
N ALA A 327 15.50 -38.08 20.07
CA ALA A 327 14.49 -39.03 19.58
C ALA A 327 13.04 -38.62 19.86
N THR A 328 12.77 -37.61 20.68
CA THR A 328 11.41 -37.39 21.26
C THR A 328 10.45 -36.60 20.36
N PHE A 329 10.94 -35.76 19.44
CA PHE A 329 10.06 -34.91 18.61
C PHE A 329 9.39 -35.63 17.41
N GLY A 330 9.87 -36.81 17.03
CA GLY A 330 9.31 -37.56 15.90
C GLY A 330 8.09 -38.42 16.27
N GLN A 331 8.04 -38.89 17.53
CA GLN A 331 7.01 -39.83 17.98
C GLN A 331 5.70 -39.12 18.37
N ASP A 332 5.77 -37.92 18.95
CA ASP A 332 4.58 -37.14 19.36
C ASP A 332 3.67 -36.73 18.19
N LYS A 333 4.24 -36.54 16.99
CA LYS A 333 3.45 -36.15 15.81
C LYS A 333 2.71 -37.33 15.20
N GLN A 334 3.31 -38.52 15.21
CA GLN A 334 2.65 -39.76 14.76
C GLN A 334 1.62 -40.25 15.76
N GLN A 335 1.88 -40.13 17.07
CA GLN A 335 0.92 -40.49 18.11
C GLN A 335 -0.32 -39.59 18.06
N ASN A 336 -0.13 -38.26 17.92
CA ASN A 336 -1.25 -37.33 17.77
C ASN A 336 -2.08 -37.56 16.49
N GLU A 337 -1.46 -37.95 15.38
CA GLU A 337 -2.22 -38.30 14.16
C GLU A 337 -2.99 -39.62 14.29
N LEU A 338 -2.44 -40.62 14.99
CA LEU A 338 -3.12 -41.89 15.24
C LEU A 338 -4.27 -41.72 16.23
N ASP A 339 -4.08 -40.94 17.28
CA ASP A 339 -5.12 -40.59 18.26
C ASP A 339 -6.23 -39.77 17.59
N TRP A 340 -5.88 -38.79 16.75
CA TRP A 340 -6.89 -38.02 15.99
C TRP A 340 -7.68 -38.90 15.02
N ARG A 341 -7.06 -39.89 14.37
CA ARG A 341 -7.75 -40.86 13.49
C ARG A 341 -8.68 -41.79 14.27
N GLN A 342 -8.24 -42.31 15.43
CA GLN A 342 -9.09 -43.15 16.29
C GLN A 342 -10.28 -42.36 16.85
N GLN A 343 -10.07 -41.11 17.27
CA GLN A 343 -11.14 -40.25 17.76
C GLN A 343 -12.19 -39.98 16.67
N ASN A 344 -11.76 -39.70 15.45
CA ASN A 344 -12.67 -39.47 14.32
C ASN A 344 -13.44 -40.72 13.89
N GLU A 345 -12.85 -41.91 14.03
CA GLU A 345 -13.56 -43.18 13.78
C GLU A 345 -14.60 -43.47 14.87
N LEU A 346 -14.29 -43.19 16.14
CA LEU A 346 -15.24 -43.33 17.25
C LEU A 346 -16.42 -42.37 17.09
N ASP A 347 -16.16 -41.10 16.75
CA ASP A 347 -17.20 -40.10 16.51
C ASP A 347 -18.10 -40.47 15.32
N LYS A 348 -17.52 -41.02 14.24
CA LYS A 348 -18.30 -41.55 13.11
C LYS A 348 -19.16 -42.75 13.51
N ARG A 349 -18.64 -43.66 14.35
CA ARG A 349 -19.41 -44.83 14.83
C ARG A 349 -20.55 -44.39 15.73
N GLN A 350 -20.32 -43.47 16.66
CA GLN A 350 -21.37 -42.91 17.54
C GLN A 350 -22.44 -42.18 16.74
N LYS A 351 -22.05 -41.40 15.74
CA LYS A 351 -23.00 -40.70 14.86
C LYS A 351 -23.86 -41.68 14.05
N ASN A 352 -23.26 -42.75 13.53
CA ASN A 352 -24.00 -43.80 12.82
C ASN A 352 -24.93 -44.61 13.74
N GLU A 353 -24.57 -44.83 15.01
CA GLU A 353 -25.46 -45.45 15.99
C GLU A 353 -26.61 -44.54 16.39
N LEU A 354 -26.35 -43.24 16.60
CA LEU A 354 -27.40 -42.25 16.86
C LEU A 354 -28.39 -42.14 15.71
N ASP A 355 -27.89 -42.14 14.47
CA ASP A 355 -28.75 -42.10 13.29
C ASP A 355 -29.53 -43.41 13.10
N LYS A 356 -28.97 -44.57 13.45
CA LYS A 356 -29.72 -45.85 13.48
C LYS A 356 -30.80 -45.86 14.56
N ARG A 357 -30.52 -45.36 15.77
CA ARG A 357 -31.50 -45.25 16.86
C ARG A 357 -32.64 -44.29 16.51
N ARG A 358 -32.32 -43.12 15.95
CA ARG A 358 -33.33 -42.19 15.43
C ARG A 358 -34.21 -42.81 14.37
N LYS A 359 -33.66 -43.72 13.55
CA LYS A 359 -34.42 -44.38 12.49
C LYS A 359 -35.29 -45.53 13.01
N SER A 360 -34.91 -46.20 14.10
CA SER A 360 -35.73 -47.22 14.76
C SER A 360 -36.80 -46.66 15.70
N GLU A 361 -36.74 -45.39 16.06
CA GLU A 361 -37.78 -44.68 16.85
C GLU A 361 -38.87 -44.04 15.96
N LEU A 362 -38.70 -44.13 14.63
CA LEU A 362 -39.60 -43.57 13.62
C LEU A 362 -40.38 -44.63 12.82
N ASP A 363 -40.13 -45.92 13.10
CA ASP A 363 -40.92 -47.08 12.68
C ASP A 363 -41.61 -47.68 13.91
#